data_AF-A0A926W1J0-F1
#
_entry.id   AF-A0A926W1J0-F1
#
_cell.length_a   1.000
_cell.length_b   1.000
_cell.length_c   1.000
_cell.angle_alpha   90.00
_cell.angle_beta   90.00
_cell.angle_gamma   90.00
#
_symmetry.space_group_name_H-M   'P 1'
#
loop_
_entity.id
_entity.type
_entity.pdbx_description
1 polymer ?
#
loop_
_entity_poly.entity_id
_entity_poly.type
_entity_poly.pdbx_seq_one_letter_code
_entity_poly.pdbx_strand_id
1 'polypeptide(L)' 'MVKEQTVDGQASLQATTNLTPAQEYLQALWEEHLQYEFGTHSTEDAVATMVEDAYVNHIPVMTGGVGKPAVREFYSKYLI' A
#
# COMPACT_ATOMS: atom_id res chain seq x y z
N MET A 1 -27.59 -28.31 7.26
CA MET A 1 -27.56 -27.36 8.38
C MET A 1 -26.13 -26.84 8.50
N VAL A 2 -25.86 -25.67 7.92
CA VAL A 2 -24.53 -25.03 7.98
C VAL A 2 -24.43 -24.36 9.34
N LYS A 3 -23.40 -24.71 10.11
CA LYS A 3 -23.11 -24.06 11.39
C LYS A 3 -22.55 -22.67 11.07
N GLU A 4 -23.18 -21.62 11.59
CA GLU A 4 -22.64 -20.26 11.57
C GLU A 4 -21.23 -20.28 12.17
N GLN A 5 -20.23 -19.88 11.38
CA GLN A 5 -18.95 -19.45 11.92
C GLN A 5 -19.16 -18.06 12.50
N THR A 6 -19.28 -18.00 13.82
CA THR A 6 -19.12 -16.75 14.58
C THR A 6 -17.70 -16.26 14.29
N VAL A 7 -17.58 -15.21 13.49
CA VAL A 7 -16.31 -14.47 13.37
C VAL A 7 -16.12 -13.78 14.71
N ASP A 8 -15.18 -14.27 15.52
CA ASP A 8 -14.79 -13.64 16.77
C ASP A 8 -14.30 -12.21 16.48
N GLY A 9 -15.18 -11.23 16.69
CA GLY A 9 -14.87 -9.80 16.57
C GLY A 9 -13.81 -9.29 17.55
N GLN A 10 -13.28 -10.18 18.41
CA GLN A 10 -12.16 -9.91 19.30
C GLN A 10 -10.80 -10.09 18.64
N ALA A 11 -10.71 -10.83 17.52
CA ALA A 11 -9.45 -11.05 16.82
C ALA A 11 -8.90 -9.77 16.16
N SER A 12 -9.77 -8.81 15.81
CA SER A 12 -9.37 -7.55 15.18
C SER A 12 -8.96 -6.44 16.16
N LEU A 13 -9.21 -6.61 17.47
CA LEU A 13 -8.97 -5.58 18.48
C LEU A 13 -7.66 -5.77 19.28
N GLN A 14 -6.89 -6.84 19.04
CA GLN A 14 -5.71 -7.20 19.84
C GLN A 14 -4.35 -7.01 19.13
N ALA A 15 -4.32 -6.52 17.89
CA ALA A 15 -3.09 -6.45 17.09
C ALA A 15 -2.27 -5.16 17.30
N THR A 16 -2.32 -4.52 18.46
CA THR A 16 -1.41 -3.40 18.77
C THR A 16 -1.11 -3.41 20.25
N THR A 17 0.02 -3.98 20.67
CA THR A 17 0.57 -3.54 21.96
C THR A 17 2.04 -3.18 21.94
N ASN A 18 2.86 -3.60 20.96
CA ASN A 18 4.16 -2.97 20.67
C ASN A 18 4.66 -3.40 19.28
N LEU A 19 4.89 -2.44 18.37
CA LEU A 19 5.59 -2.72 17.12
C LEU A 19 7.10 -2.79 17.38
N THR A 20 7.81 -3.58 16.56
CA THR A 20 9.27 -3.47 16.50
C THR A 20 9.67 -2.17 15.80
N PRO A 21 10.88 -1.63 16.04
CA PRO A 21 11.34 -0.42 15.35
C PRO A 21 11.28 -0.51 13.82
N ALA A 22 11.53 -1.71 13.26
CA ALA A 22 11.42 -1.94 11.81
C ALA A 22 9.97 -1.86 11.32
N GLN A 23 9.00 -2.33 12.11
CA GLN A 23 7.58 -2.22 11.77
C GLN A 23 7.08 -0.78 11.91
N GLU A 24 7.54 -0.04 12.93
CA GLU A 24 7.24 1.39 13.07
C GLU A 24 7.77 2.19 11.87
N TYR A 25 8.99 1.88 11.42
CA TYR A 25 9.56 2.49 10.21
C TYR A 25 8.71 2.19 8.96
N LEU A 26 8.31 0.92 8.75
CA LEU A 26 7.47 0.56 7.61
C LEU A 26 6.09 1.21 7.67
N GLN A 27 5.50 1.34 8.87
CA GLN A 27 4.25 2.05 9.06
C GLN A 27 4.40 3.53 8.70
N ALA A 28 5.45 4.20 9.18
CA ALA A 28 5.69 5.60 8.87
C ALA A 28 5.92 5.81 7.36
N LEU A 29 6.70 4.93 6.71
CA LEU A 29 6.93 4.97 5.26
C LEU A 29 5.63 4.75 4.48
N TRP A 30 4.75 3.87 4.96
CA TRP A 30 3.43 3.64 4.37
C TRP A 30 2.51 4.86 4.50
N GLU A 31 2.47 5.49 5.68
CA GLU A 31 1.70 6.72 5.90
C GLU A 31 2.18 7.87 5.00
N GLU A 32 3.49 8.04 4.88
CA GLU A 32 4.10 9.00 3.96
C GLU A 32 3.73 8.71 2.50
N HIS A 33 3.84 7.46 2.07
CA HIS A 33 3.46 7.03 0.72
C HIS A 33 1.99 7.36 0.40
N LEU A 34 1.06 7.04 1.31
CA LEU A 34 -0.36 7.36 1.15
C LEU A 34 -0.62 8.87 1.13
N GLN A 35 0.12 9.65 1.91
CA GLN A 35 0.02 11.10 1.90
C GLN A 35 0.45 11.68 0.54
N TYR A 36 1.42 11.06 -0.14
CA TYR A 36 1.78 11.42 -1.51
C TYR A 36 0.71 11.02 -2.53
N GLU A 37 0.15 9.81 -2.43
CA GLU A 37 -0.90 9.35 -3.35
C GLU A 37 -2.19 10.16 -3.25
N PHE A 38 -2.73 10.32 -2.04
CA PHE A 38 -4.11 10.80 -1.83
C PHE A 38 -4.19 12.20 -1.23
N GLY A 39 -3.15 12.65 -0.54
CA GLY A 39 -3.12 13.98 0.07
C GLY A 39 -2.60 15.01 -0.92
N THR A 40 -1.32 14.89 -1.27
CA THR A 40 -0.61 15.86 -2.12
C THR A 40 -0.70 15.56 -3.61
N HIS A 41 -1.11 14.34 -3.98
CA HIS A 41 -1.17 13.86 -5.36
C HIS A 41 0.18 14.04 -6.10
N SER A 42 1.28 13.69 -5.42
CA SER A 42 2.64 13.79 -5.96
C SER A 42 3.13 12.42 -6.43
N THR A 43 3.13 12.19 -7.75
CA THR A 43 3.67 10.95 -8.34
C THR A 43 5.15 10.75 -8.01
N GLU A 44 5.95 11.81 -8.07
CA GLU A 44 7.39 11.73 -7.86
C GLU A 44 7.73 11.27 -6.45
N ASP A 45 7.07 11.88 -5.46
CA ASP A 45 7.32 11.57 -4.06
C ASP A 45 6.77 10.19 -3.71
N ALA A 46 5.60 9.81 -4.25
CA ALA A 46 5.04 8.47 -4.06
C ALA A 46 5.95 7.36 -4.62
N VAL A 47 6.54 7.56 -5.81
CA VAL A 47 7.46 6.58 -6.42
C VAL A 47 8.82 6.58 -5.71
N ALA A 48 9.23 7.70 -5.11
CA ALA A 48 10.49 7.80 -4.36
C ALA A 48 10.50 6.92 -3.10
N THR A 49 9.34 6.67 -2.48
CA THR A 49 9.25 5.76 -1.31
C THR A 49 9.37 4.28 -1.67
N MET A 50 9.33 3.94 -2.96
CA MET A 50 9.40 2.56 -3.44
C MET A 50 10.82 2.08 -3.71
N VAL A 51 10.99 0.76 -3.80
CA VAL A 51 12.23 0.10 -4.25
C VAL A 51 12.39 0.16 -5.76
N GLU A 52 13.61 -0.01 -6.27
CA GLU A 52 13.92 0.10 -7.71
C GLU A 52 13.14 -0.90 -8.59
N ASP A 53 12.90 -2.10 -8.08
CA ASP A 53 12.19 -3.20 -8.72
C ASP A 53 10.69 -3.26 -8.37
N ALA A 54 10.13 -2.16 -7.87
CA ALA A 54 8.71 -2.07 -7.52
C ALA A 54 7.80 -2.44 -8.70
N TYR A 55 6.67 -3.09 -8.42
CA TYR A 55 5.68 -3.41 -9.43
C TYR A 55 4.27 -3.18 -8.89
N VAL A 56 3.36 -2.82 -9.79
CA VAL A 56 1.94 -2.65 -9.50
C VAL A 56 1.13 -3.44 -10.52
N ASN A 57 0.04 -4.06 -10.06
CA ASN A 57 -0.93 -4.72 -10.92
C ASN A 57 -2.33 -4.21 -10.55
N HIS A 58 -2.91 -3.42 -11.45
CA HIS A 58 -4.28 -2.96 -11.40
C HIS A 58 -5.21 -4.05 -11.96
N ILE A 59 -5.60 -4.96 -11.06
CA ILE A 59 -6.28 -6.22 -11.33
C ILE A 59 -7.50 -6.12 -12.27
N PRO A 60 -8.44 -5.17 -12.11
CA PRO A 60 -9.68 -5.17 -12.91
C PRO A 60 -9.45 -5.08 -14.41
N VAL A 61 -8.34 -4.46 -14.82
CA VAL A 61 -7.97 -4.24 -16.23
C VAL A 61 -6.61 -4.86 -16.58
N MET A 62 -5.97 -5.55 -15.63
CA MET A 62 -4.66 -6.19 -15.78
C MET A 62 -3.58 -5.24 -16.34
N THR A 63 -3.61 -3.97 -15.90
CA THR A 63 -2.61 -2.95 -16.25
C THR A 63 -1.67 -2.71 -15.08
N GLY A 64 -0.58 -1.99 -15.29
CA GLY A 64 0.39 -1.71 -14.24
C GLY A 64 1.79 -1.47 -14.80
N GLY A 65 2.81 -1.82 -14.04
CA GLY A 65 4.20 -1.64 -14.43
C GLY A 65 5.17 -2.40 -13.53
N VAL A 66 6.36 -2.68 -14.05
CA VAL A 66 7.48 -3.30 -13.31
C VAL A 66 8.70 -2.38 -13.41
N GLY A 67 9.33 -2.12 -12.28
CA GLY A 67 10.39 -1.14 -12.11
C GLY A 67 9.84 0.29 -11.99
N LYS A 68 10.58 1.14 -11.26
CA LYS A 68 10.21 2.55 -11.03
C LYS A 68 9.77 3.32 -12.28
N PRO A 69 10.42 3.20 -13.45
CA PRO A 69 9.99 3.94 -14.64
C PRO A 69 8.56 3.59 -15.09
N ALA A 70 8.21 2.30 -15.12
CA ALA A 70 6.88 1.84 -15.53
C ALA A 70 5.83 2.12 -14.45
N VAL A 71 6.20 1.97 -13.17
CA VAL A 71 5.32 2.33 -12.04
C VAL A 71 5.02 3.83 -12.04
N ARG A 72 6.03 4.68 -12.26
CA ARG A 72 5.87 6.13 -12.41
C ARG A 72 4.91 6.49 -13.53
N GLU A 73 5.07 5.88 -14.70
CA GLU A 73 4.15 6.09 -15.83
C GLU A 73 2.72 5.72 -15.44
N PHE A 74 2.52 4.54 -14.82
CA PHE A 74 1.21 4.10 -14.38
C PHE A 74 0.58 5.06 -13.36
N TYR A 75 1.35 5.45 -12.34
CA TYR A 75 0.91 6.35 -11.27
C TYR A 75 0.46 7.70 -11.86
N SER A 76 1.30 8.33 -12.68
CA SER A 76 1.03 9.66 -13.27
C SER A 76 -0.17 9.73 -14.22
N LYS A 77 -0.63 8.58 -14.74
CA LYS A 77 -1.67 8.51 -15.78
C LYS A 77 -2.99 7.98 -15.26
N TYR A 78 -2.97 7.08 -14.28
CA TYR A 78 -4.12 6.25 -13.94
C TYR A 78 -4.45 6.20 -12.46
N LEU A 79 -3.53 6.59 -11.57
CA LEU A 79 -3.73 6.45 -10.12
C LEU A 79 -3.78 7.80 -9.40
N ILE A 80 -2.81 8.68 -9.67
CA ILE A 80 -2.64 10.01 -9.08
C ILE A 80 -2.92 11.05 -10.16
#